data_AF-A0A431IRG2-F1
#
_entry.id   AF-A0A431IRG2-F1
#
_cell.length_a   1.000
_cell.length_b   1.000
_cell.length_c   1.000
_cell.angle_alpha   90.00
_cell.angle_beta   90.00
_cell.angle_gamma   90.00
#
_symmetry.space_group_name_H-M   'P 1'
#
loop_
_entity.id
_entity.type
_entity.pdbx_description
1 polymer ?
#
loop_
_entity_poly.entity_id
_entity_poly.type
_entity_poly.pdbx_seq_one_letter_code
_entity_poly.pdbx_strand_id
1 'polypeptide(L)'
;MALEHLWATWRSAYVTGITDGRDDSGVASDADPEAEGRTLFERILAAPGSDDDKQIVRRGQRCFVILNRFPYTSGHLMVLPLRAVAEMEDLDPDEFAELWATVRDAVVALKAGLACDAVNVGINLGTAAGGSQADHLHVHCVPRWVGDANFMTVAGGTRVLPVSLDEARQRVRAAWPAGG
;
A
#
# COMPACT_ATOMS: atom_id res chain seq x y z
N MET A 1 1.99 -7.45 -30.52
CA MET A 1 1.57 -6.09 -30.14
C MET A 1 2.73 -5.46 -29.39
N ALA A 2 3.31 -4.39 -29.92
CA ALA A 2 4.44 -3.70 -29.31
C ALA A 2 3.97 -2.94 -28.07
N LEU A 3 4.83 -2.83 -27.05
CA LEU A 3 4.57 -1.93 -25.92
C LEU A 3 4.49 -0.50 -26.48
N GLU A 4 3.29 0.04 -26.58
CA GLU A 4 3.10 1.47 -26.83
C GLU A 4 3.52 2.21 -25.56
N HIS A 5 4.59 2.99 -25.67
CA HIS A 5 5.23 3.67 -24.56
C HIS A 5 4.22 4.49 -23.73
N LEU A 6 4.08 4.17 -22.44
CA LEU A 6 3.39 5.01 -21.47
C LEU A 6 4.37 6.08 -20.96
N TRP A 7 4.23 7.31 -21.47
CA TRP A 7 5.04 8.45 -21.05
C TRP A 7 4.51 9.04 -19.74
N ALA A 8 5.07 8.61 -18.61
CA ALA A 8 4.85 9.27 -17.33
C ALA A 8 5.83 10.45 -17.20
N THR A 9 5.57 11.54 -17.94
CA THR A 9 6.47 12.72 -18.01
C THR A 9 6.78 13.34 -16.65
N TRP A 10 5.85 13.24 -15.69
CA TRP A 10 6.04 13.65 -14.30
C TRP A 10 7.03 12.76 -13.52
N ARG A 11 7.19 11.49 -13.90
CA ARG A 11 8.02 10.52 -13.18
C ARG A 11 9.49 10.91 -13.18
N SER A 12 9.96 11.57 -14.24
CA SER A 12 11.33 12.10 -14.28
C SER A 12 11.52 13.16 -13.19
N ALA A 13 10.60 14.12 -13.07
CA ALA A 13 10.70 15.17 -12.05
C ALA A 13 10.59 14.60 -10.62
N TYR A 14 9.76 13.58 -10.43
CA TYR A 14 9.62 12.90 -9.13
C TYR A 14 10.88 12.13 -8.72
N VAL A 15 11.46 11.35 -9.64
CA VAL A 15 12.72 10.62 -9.38
C VAL A 15 13.87 11.61 -9.11
N THR A 16 13.95 12.70 -9.86
CA THR A 16 14.96 13.75 -9.63
C THR A 16 14.75 14.47 -8.30
N GLY A 17 13.50 14.71 -7.88
CA GLY A 17 13.19 15.32 -6.59
C GLY A 17 13.61 14.46 -5.39
N ILE A 18 13.50 13.13 -5.51
CA ILE A 18 14.00 12.17 -4.49
C ILE A 18 15.52 12.18 -4.44
N THR A 19 16.21 12.25 -5.58
CA THR A 19 17.68 12.31 -5.61
C THR A 19 18.25 13.61 -5.04
N ASP A 20 17.46 14.69 -5.06
CA ASP A 20 17.85 16.00 -4.53
C ASP A 20 17.54 16.17 -3.02
N GLY A 21 17.04 15.13 -2.34
CA GLY A 21 16.88 15.11 -0.88
C GLY A 21 15.82 16.06 -0.32
N ARG A 22 14.88 16.55 -1.14
CA ARG A 22 13.75 17.37 -0.66
C ARG A 22 12.59 16.46 -0.27
N ASP A 23 12.60 16.04 0.99
CA ASP A 23 11.43 15.50 1.66
C ASP A 23 10.46 16.65 1.97
N ASP A 24 9.46 16.85 1.10
CA ASP A 24 8.39 17.84 1.27
C ASP A 24 7.19 17.27 2.06
N SER A 25 7.36 16.13 2.75
CA SER A 25 6.25 15.45 3.43
C SER A 25 5.74 16.16 4.68
N GLY A 26 6.44 17.19 5.19
CA GLY A 26 5.96 18.04 6.28
C GLY A 26 5.64 17.30 7.58
N VAL A 27 6.08 16.05 7.73
CA VAL A 27 5.94 15.30 8.99
C VAL A 27 7.20 15.55 9.80
N ALA A 28 7.07 16.35 10.86
CA ALA A 28 8.12 16.52 11.85
C ALA A 28 8.58 15.15 12.36
N SER A 29 9.86 14.85 12.21
CA SER A 29 10.49 13.69 12.82
C SER A 29 10.63 13.96 14.32
N ASP A 30 9.59 13.69 15.09
CA ASP A 30 9.74 13.50 16.54
C ASP A 30 10.52 12.19 16.72
N ALA A 31 11.83 12.32 16.86
CA ALA A 31 12.76 11.22 17.01
C ALA A 31 12.59 10.61 18.41
N ASP A 32 11.83 9.52 18.48
CA ASP A 32 11.84 8.59 19.60
C ASP A 32 13.17 7.81 19.58
N PRO A 33 14.00 7.87 20.64
CA PRO A 33 15.27 7.15 20.68
C PRO A 33 15.12 5.61 20.63
N GLU A 34 13.93 5.04 20.82
CA GLU A 34 13.66 3.61 20.57
C GLU A 34 13.34 3.28 19.09
N ALA A 35 13.26 4.29 18.21
CA ALA A 35 12.97 4.12 16.79
C ALA A 35 14.22 3.83 15.94
N GLU A 36 15.42 3.89 16.51
CA GLU A 36 16.65 3.51 15.80
C GLU A 36 16.60 2.02 15.42
N GLY A 37 16.38 1.75 14.12
CA GLY A 37 16.35 0.40 13.55
C GLY A 37 14.95 -0.18 13.30
N ARG A 38 13.85 0.53 13.60
CA ARG A 38 12.48 0.08 13.26
C ARG A 38 12.02 0.66 11.93
N THR A 39 11.43 -0.18 11.10
CA THR A 39 10.77 0.23 9.85
C THR A 39 9.55 1.12 10.14
N LEU A 40 9.09 1.86 9.13
CA LEU A 40 7.87 2.68 9.25
C LEU A 40 6.67 1.87 9.76
N PHE A 41 6.51 0.64 9.26
CA PHE A 41 5.37 -0.21 9.61
C PHE A 41 5.45 -0.75 11.04
N GLU A 42 6.65 -1.06 11.54
CA GLU A 42 6.84 -1.42 12.95
C GLU A 42 6.47 -0.26 13.87
N ARG A 43 6.84 0.98 13.49
CA ARG A 43 6.44 2.18 14.24
C ARG A 43 4.93 2.37 14.25
N ILE A 44 4.24 2.14 13.12
CA ILE A 44 2.77 2.20 13.05
C ILE A 44 2.13 1.14 13.95
N LEU A 45 2.65 -0.09 13.91
CA LEU A 45 2.14 -1.18 14.75
C LEU A 45 2.29 -0.87 16.25
N ALA A 46 3.46 -0.35 16.65
CA ALA A 46 3.79 -0.04 18.03
C ALA A 46 3.16 1.26 18.57
N ALA A 47 2.82 2.22 17.70
CA ALA A 47 2.22 3.48 18.12
C ALA A 47 0.95 3.25 18.97
N PRO A 48 0.63 4.11 19.95
CA PRO A 48 -0.64 4.02 20.66
C PRO A 48 -1.83 4.29 19.72
N GLY A 49 -3.03 3.93 20.14
CA GLY A 49 -4.26 4.16 19.39
C GLY A 49 -4.84 2.91 18.74
N SER A 50 -6.03 3.06 18.17
CA SER A 50 -6.76 1.95 17.58
C SER A 50 -6.24 1.59 16.18
N ASP A 51 -6.59 0.40 15.71
CA ASP A 51 -6.34 0.01 14.30
C ASP A 51 -7.03 0.97 13.33
N ASP A 52 -8.14 1.58 13.78
CA ASP A 52 -8.88 2.56 13.02
C ASP A 52 -8.09 3.84 12.76
N ASP A 53 -7.45 4.38 13.80
CA ASP A 53 -6.61 5.57 13.70
C ASP A 53 -5.40 5.33 12.77
N LYS A 54 -4.92 4.08 12.74
CA LYS A 54 -3.75 3.65 11.95
C LYS A 54 -4.10 3.19 10.54
N GLN A 55 -5.38 3.23 10.17
CA GLN A 55 -5.89 2.71 8.89
C GLN A 55 -5.60 1.22 8.66
N ILE A 56 -5.46 0.45 9.73
CA ILE A 56 -5.31 -1.01 9.69
C ILE A 56 -6.69 -1.62 9.42
N VAL A 57 -6.75 -2.48 8.40
CA VAL A 57 -7.96 -3.17 7.96
C VAL A 57 -8.12 -4.48 8.72
N ARG A 58 -7.03 -5.24 8.87
CA ARG A 58 -7.01 -6.56 9.53
C ARG A 58 -5.61 -6.87 10.07
N ARG A 59 -5.58 -7.63 11.17
CA ARG A 59 -4.40 -8.31 11.68
C ARG A 59 -4.62 -9.83 11.62
N GLY A 60 -3.64 -10.54 11.09
CA GLY A 60 -3.52 -11.99 11.12
C GLY A 60 -2.58 -12.47 12.22
N GLN A 61 -2.08 -13.69 12.08
CA GLN A 61 -1.08 -14.26 12.99
C GLN A 61 0.33 -13.79 12.63
N ARG A 62 0.65 -13.71 11.33
CA ARG A 62 1.95 -13.32 10.81
C ARG A 62 1.90 -12.17 9.83
N CYS A 63 0.71 -11.79 9.34
CA CYS A 63 0.56 -10.68 8.42
C CYS A 63 -0.46 -9.66 8.92
N PHE A 64 -0.42 -8.45 8.36
CA PHE A 64 -1.45 -7.45 8.58
C PHE A 64 -1.72 -6.66 7.30
N VAL A 65 -2.84 -5.95 7.30
CA VAL A 65 -3.35 -5.21 6.14
C VAL A 65 -3.59 -3.77 6.55
N ILE A 66 -3.03 -2.84 5.78
CA ILE A 66 -3.12 -1.40 6.03
C ILE A 66 -3.45 -0.66 4.72
N LEU A 67 -4.25 0.40 4.81
CA LEU A 67 -4.45 1.27 3.65
C LEU A 67 -3.21 2.11 3.37
N ASN A 68 -2.91 2.32 2.08
CA ASN A 68 -1.88 3.26 1.71
C ASN A 68 -2.39 4.70 1.91
N ARG A 69 -1.63 5.50 2.67
CA ARG A 69 -1.93 6.92 2.93
C ARG A 69 -1.92 7.78 1.67
N PHE A 70 -1.15 7.38 0.66
CA PHE A 70 -1.06 8.02 -0.64
C PHE A 70 -1.55 7.04 -1.73
N PRO A 71 -2.86 6.75 -1.76
CA PRO A 71 -3.40 5.68 -2.57
C PRO A 71 -3.42 6.03 -4.06
N TYR A 72 -3.15 5.04 -4.92
CA TYR A 72 -3.30 5.21 -6.38
C TYR A 72 -4.76 5.26 -6.80
N THR A 73 -5.64 4.57 -6.08
CA THR A 73 -7.09 4.59 -6.23
C THR A 73 -7.72 4.34 -4.86
N SER A 74 -8.99 4.73 -4.66
CA SER A 74 -9.68 4.53 -3.39
C SER A 74 -9.64 3.06 -2.99
N GLY A 75 -9.18 2.78 -1.76
CA GLY A 75 -9.01 1.41 -1.27
C GLY A 75 -7.68 0.75 -1.59
N HIS A 76 -6.70 1.45 -2.17
CA HIS A 76 -5.33 0.95 -2.27
C HIS A 76 -4.83 0.51 -0.89
N LEU A 77 -4.61 -0.79 -0.73
CA LEU A 77 -4.12 -1.39 0.49
C LEU A 77 -2.80 -2.13 0.25
N MET A 78 -2.12 -2.43 1.35
CA MET A 78 -0.89 -3.18 1.38
C MET A 78 -1.05 -4.34 2.36
N VAL A 79 -0.56 -5.51 1.96
CA VAL A 79 -0.44 -6.71 2.81
C VAL A 79 1.03 -6.93 3.11
N LEU A 80 1.37 -7.06 4.40
CA LEU A 80 2.75 -7.13 4.88
C LEU A 80 2.90 -8.20 5.95
N PRO A 81 4.08 -8.82 6.10
CA PRO A 81 4.41 -9.56 7.32
C PRO A 81 4.42 -8.62 8.55
N LEU A 82 4.22 -9.20 9.73
CA LEU A 82 4.38 -8.48 11.00
C LEU A 82 5.85 -8.28 11.34
N ARG A 83 6.69 -9.26 10.99
CA ARG A 83 8.15 -9.16 11.08
C ARG A 83 8.66 -8.27 9.94
N ALA A 84 9.51 -7.30 10.28
CA ALA A 84 10.18 -6.50 9.26
C ALA A 84 11.18 -7.37 8.47
N VAL A 85 10.84 -7.59 7.20
CA VAL A 85 11.66 -8.33 6.23
C VAL A 85 11.64 -7.54 4.93
N ALA A 86 12.81 -7.21 4.38
CA ALA A 86 12.90 -6.45 3.13
C ALA A 86 12.67 -7.36 1.90
N GLU A 87 13.28 -8.54 1.91
CA GLU A 87 13.37 -9.42 0.75
C GLU A 87 12.35 -10.57 0.81
N MET A 88 11.90 -11.03 -0.35
CA MET A 88 10.87 -12.07 -0.43
C MET A 88 11.44 -13.45 -0.07
N GLU A 89 12.69 -13.71 -0.43
CA GLU A 89 13.42 -14.94 -0.12
C GLU A 89 13.71 -15.16 1.37
N ASP A 90 13.57 -14.12 2.18
CA ASP A 90 13.78 -14.16 3.63
C ASP A 90 12.50 -14.42 4.44
N LEU A 91 11.35 -14.58 3.76
CA LEU A 91 10.10 -14.99 4.38
C LEU A 91 10.17 -16.47 4.78
N ASP A 92 9.70 -16.78 5.99
CA ASP A 92 9.52 -18.18 6.36
C ASP A 92 8.30 -18.79 5.61
N PRO A 93 8.22 -20.13 5.48
CA PRO A 93 7.15 -20.77 4.72
C PRO A 93 5.72 -20.43 5.19
N ASP A 94 5.54 -20.21 6.48
CA ASP A 94 4.22 -19.90 7.05
C ASP A 94 3.88 -18.42 6.86
N GLU A 95 4.86 -17.51 6.99
CA GLU A 95 4.71 -16.09 6.62
C GLU A 95 4.33 -15.96 5.15
N PHE A 96 5.03 -16.66 4.25
CA PHE A 96 4.73 -16.64 2.82
C PHE A 96 3.31 -17.16 2.54
N ALA A 97 2.92 -18.26 3.17
CA ALA A 97 1.59 -18.83 2.99
C ALA A 97 0.48 -17.88 3.48
N GLU A 98 0.64 -17.30 4.68
CA GLU A 98 -0.34 -16.35 5.23
C GLU A 98 -0.40 -15.06 4.42
N LEU A 99 0.76 -14.56 3.95
CA LEU A 99 0.84 -13.35 3.13
C LEU A 99 -0.03 -13.49 1.88
N TRP A 100 0.17 -14.57 1.11
CA TRP A 100 -0.56 -14.78 -0.15
C TRP A 100 -2.02 -15.19 0.06
N ALA A 101 -2.34 -15.92 1.13
CA ALA A 101 -3.73 -16.15 1.53
C ALA A 101 -4.43 -14.81 1.84
N THR A 102 -3.74 -13.92 2.56
CA THR A 102 -4.27 -12.60 2.91
C THR A 102 -4.41 -11.69 1.69
N VAL A 103 -3.47 -11.73 0.74
CA VAL A 103 -3.57 -11.02 -0.55
C VAL A 103 -4.78 -11.50 -1.35
N ARG A 104 -5.02 -12.81 -1.44
CA ARG A 104 -6.22 -13.36 -2.07
C ARG A 104 -7.48 -12.81 -1.41
N ASP A 105 -7.55 -12.83 -0.08
CA ASP A 105 -8.71 -12.34 0.66
C ASP A 105 -8.91 -10.83 0.48
N ALA A 106 -7.82 -10.06 0.40
CA ALA A 106 -7.86 -8.64 0.12
C ALA A 106 -8.46 -8.34 -1.27
N VAL A 107 -8.12 -9.13 -2.29
CA VAL A 107 -8.72 -9.00 -3.63
C VAL A 107 -10.23 -9.25 -3.59
N VAL A 108 -10.68 -10.27 -2.83
CA VAL A 108 -12.11 -10.55 -2.65
C VAL A 108 -12.81 -9.40 -1.93
N ALA A 109 -12.23 -8.93 -0.82
CA ALA A 109 -12.78 -7.85 -0.01
C ALA A 109 -12.85 -6.52 -0.77
N LEU A 110 -11.85 -6.20 -1.59
CA LEU A 110 -11.83 -5.00 -2.44
C LEU A 110 -12.96 -5.02 -3.46
N LYS A 111 -13.12 -6.15 -4.17
CA LYS A 111 -14.19 -6.30 -5.17
C LYS A 111 -15.58 -6.21 -4.54
N ALA A 112 -15.79 -6.88 -3.42
CA ALA A 112 -17.07 -6.88 -2.72
C ALA A 112 -17.38 -5.54 -2.04
N GLY A 113 -16.40 -4.94 -1.36
CA GLY A 113 -16.59 -3.72 -0.56
C GLY A 113 -16.64 -2.43 -1.39
N LEU A 114 -15.94 -2.38 -2.52
CA LEU A 114 -15.83 -1.16 -3.34
C LEU A 114 -16.45 -1.31 -4.74
N ALA A 115 -16.95 -2.50 -5.09
CA ALA A 115 -17.49 -2.80 -6.42
C ALA A 115 -16.50 -2.41 -7.53
N CYS A 116 -15.22 -2.72 -7.36
CA CYS A 116 -14.20 -2.53 -8.39
C CYS A 116 -14.24 -3.66 -9.44
N ASP A 117 -13.91 -3.31 -10.68
CA ASP A 117 -13.92 -4.25 -11.81
C ASP A 117 -12.71 -5.21 -11.75
N ALA A 118 -11.56 -4.70 -11.28
CA ALA A 118 -10.31 -5.44 -11.23
C ALA A 118 -9.41 -4.97 -10.07
N VAL A 119 -8.32 -5.70 -9.83
CA VAL A 119 -7.30 -5.34 -8.83
C VAL A 119 -5.91 -5.59 -9.43
N ASN A 120 -5.03 -4.60 -9.39
CA ASN A 120 -3.61 -4.83 -9.63
C ASN A 120 -2.96 -5.31 -8.34
N VAL A 121 -2.21 -6.41 -8.41
CA VAL A 121 -1.43 -6.96 -7.30
C VAL A 121 0.04 -6.91 -7.70
N GLY A 122 0.90 -6.36 -6.84
CA GLY A 122 2.31 -6.23 -7.14
C GLY A 122 3.16 -5.86 -5.94
N ILE A 123 4.46 -6.05 -6.08
CA ILE A 123 5.48 -5.77 -5.07
C ILE A 123 6.70 -5.16 -5.75
N ASN A 124 7.35 -4.21 -5.08
CA ASN A 124 8.62 -3.63 -5.51
C ASN A 124 9.70 -4.06 -4.51
N LEU A 125 10.67 -4.85 -4.96
CA LEU A 125 11.78 -5.35 -4.13
C LEU A 125 13.04 -4.53 -4.41
N GLY A 126 13.65 -4.02 -3.34
CA GLY A 126 14.81 -3.13 -3.40
C GLY A 126 14.51 -1.72 -3.95
N THR A 127 15.38 -0.77 -3.61
CA THR A 127 15.24 0.66 -3.99
C THR A 127 15.17 0.85 -5.51
N ALA A 128 15.89 0.03 -6.27
CA ALA A 128 15.93 0.11 -7.73
C ALA A 128 14.57 -0.20 -8.40
N ALA A 129 13.69 -0.97 -7.75
CA ALA A 129 12.34 -1.24 -8.24
C ALA A 129 11.36 -0.08 -7.97
N GLY A 130 11.81 0.98 -7.29
CA GLY A 130 10.98 2.13 -6.95
C GLY A 130 10.15 1.96 -5.69
N GLY A 131 10.52 1.03 -4.81
CA GLY A 131 9.95 0.93 -3.46
C GLY A 131 10.47 2.05 -2.58
N SER A 132 9.60 2.99 -2.17
CA SER A 132 9.97 4.06 -1.24
C SER A 132 10.22 3.53 0.19
N GLN A 133 9.56 2.43 0.56
CA GLN A 133 9.75 1.70 1.82
C GLN A 133 10.31 0.29 1.54
N ALA A 134 11.52 0.24 0.98
CA ALA A 134 12.15 -1.03 0.58
C ALA A 134 12.68 -1.85 1.78
N ASP A 135 12.65 -1.31 3.00
CA ASP A 135 13.10 -1.94 4.24
C ASP A 135 12.08 -2.93 4.84
N HIS A 136 10.84 -2.93 4.33
CA HIS A 136 9.77 -3.82 4.77
C HIS A 136 8.89 -4.19 3.58
N LEU A 137 8.90 -5.47 3.23
CA LEU A 137 8.15 -6.08 2.16
C LEU A 137 6.66 -5.78 2.28
N HIS A 138 6.05 -5.34 1.18
CA HIS A 138 4.63 -5.07 1.14
C HIS A 138 4.03 -5.31 -0.24
N VAL A 139 2.97 -6.12 -0.28
CA VAL A 139 2.23 -6.42 -1.51
C VAL A 139 1.09 -5.42 -1.66
N HIS A 140 1.18 -4.60 -2.69
CA HIS A 140 0.14 -3.65 -3.05
C HIS A 140 -1.04 -4.36 -3.69
N CYS A 141 -2.25 -4.04 -3.24
CA CYS A 141 -3.50 -4.38 -3.92
C CYS A 141 -4.24 -3.08 -4.27
N VAL A 142 -4.32 -2.77 -5.56
CA VAL A 142 -4.85 -1.51 -6.07
C VAL A 142 -6.15 -1.80 -6.84
N PRO A 143 -7.33 -1.47 -6.30
CA PRO A 143 -8.60 -1.67 -7.00
C PRO A 143 -8.69 -0.76 -8.23
N ARG A 144 -9.27 -1.26 -9.31
CA ARG A 144 -9.35 -0.59 -10.62
C ARG A 144 -10.78 -0.58 -11.14
N TRP A 145 -11.13 0.49 -11.83
CA TRP A 145 -12.40 0.62 -12.55
C TRP A 145 -12.14 0.94 -14.01
N VAL A 146 -13.05 0.51 -14.88
CA VAL A 146 -13.02 0.93 -16.28
C VAL A 146 -13.11 2.46 -16.34
N GLY A 147 -12.08 3.10 -16.89
CA GLY A 147 -12.02 4.57 -17.00
C GLY A 147 -11.57 5.32 -15.74
N ASP A 148 -10.96 4.63 -14.76
CA ASP A 148 -10.49 5.28 -13.53
C ASP A 148 -9.39 6.33 -13.72
N ALA A 149 -8.71 6.33 -14.87
CA ALA A 149 -7.86 7.42 -15.32
C ALA A 149 -8.66 8.30 -16.29
N ASN A 150 -8.93 9.54 -15.88
CA ASN A 150 -9.69 10.51 -16.66
C ASN A 150 -8.85 11.76 -16.98
N PHE A 151 -9.48 12.74 -17.65
CA PHE A 151 -8.82 13.98 -18.06
C PHE A 151 -8.07 14.68 -16.91
N MET A 152 -8.62 14.70 -15.69
CA MET A 152 -7.95 15.33 -14.54
C MET A 152 -6.62 14.66 -14.21
N THR A 153 -6.56 13.33 -14.32
CA THR A 153 -5.34 12.56 -14.06
C THR A 153 -4.31 12.74 -15.17
N VAL A 154 -4.75 12.70 -16.42
CA VAL A 154 -3.85 12.74 -17.58
C VAL A 154 -3.35 14.16 -17.87
N ALA A 155 -4.24 15.15 -17.86
CA ALA A 155 -3.90 16.54 -18.19
C ALA A 155 -3.53 17.38 -16.97
N GLY A 156 -4.17 17.13 -15.83
CA GLY A 156 -4.00 17.93 -14.61
C GLY A 156 -3.06 17.32 -13.57
N GLY A 157 -2.50 16.13 -13.82
CA GLY A 157 -1.64 15.42 -12.86
C GLY A 157 -2.32 15.14 -11.52
N THR A 158 -3.65 15.26 -11.45
CA THR A 158 -4.43 15.21 -10.21
C THR A 158 -5.43 14.08 -10.29
N ARG A 159 -5.49 13.26 -9.24
CA ARG A 159 -6.45 12.17 -9.15
C ARG A 159 -7.53 12.49 -8.13
N VAL A 160 -8.79 12.34 -8.55
CA VAL A 160 -9.95 12.46 -7.66
C VAL A 160 -10.27 11.07 -7.11
N LEU A 161 -10.29 10.97 -5.78
CA LEU A 161 -10.61 9.74 -5.08
C LEU A 161 -12.03 9.86 -4.51
N PRO A 162 -13.00 9.07 -5.01
CA PRO A 162 -14.41 9.25 -4.67
C PRO A 162 -14.76 8.81 -3.25
N VAL A 163 -13.91 7.98 -2.62
CA VAL A 163 -14.13 7.41 -1.29
C VAL A 163 -12.94 7.75 -0.40
N SER A 164 -13.21 8.23 0.82
CA SER A 164 -12.18 8.54 1.82
C SER A 164 -11.48 7.28 2.31
N LEU A 165 -10.33 7.44 2.97
CA LEU A 165 -9.61 6.29 3.56
C LEU A 165 -10.47 5.57 4.61
N ASP A 166 -11.13 6.30 5.51
CA ASP A 166 -11.96 5.72 6.56
C ASP A 166 -13.15 4.94 5.98
N GLU A 167 -13.83 5.51 5.00
CA GLU A 167 -14.97 4.86 4.36
C GLU A 167 -14.53 3.62 3.58
N ALA A 168 -13.41 3.70 2.84
CA ALA A 168 -12.84 2.56 2.14
C ALA A 168 -12.45 1.44 3.13
N ARG A 169 -11.81 1.79 4.24
CA ARG A 169 -11.40 0.86 5.30
C ARG A 169 -12.60 0.13 5.88
N GLN A 170 -13.66 0.86 6.23
CA GLN A 170 -14.88 0.29 6.78
C GLN A 170 -15.53 -0.69 5.80
N ARG A 171 -15.66 -0.30 4.52
CA ARG A 171 -16.28 -1.14 3.48
C ARG A 171 -15.47 -2.40 3.21
N VAL A 172 -14.14 -2.28 3.07
CA VAL A 172 -13.26 -3.43 2.81
C VAL A 172 -13.24 -4.36 4.03
N ARG A 173 -13.16 -3.82 5.25
CA ARG A 173 -13.20 -4.62 6.48
C ARG A 173 -14.54 -5.37 6.64
N ALA A 174 -15.66 -4.72 6.32
CA ALA A 174 -16.98 -5.34 6.36
C ALA A 174 -17.15 -6.44 5.30
N ALA A 175 -16.48 -6.31 4.16
CA ALA A 175 -16.50 -7.26 3.06
C ALA A 175 -15.42 -8.36 3.15
N TRP A 176 -14.65 -8.40 4.24
CA TRP A 176 -13.57 -9.37 4.39
C TRP A 176 -14.14 -10.80 4.51
N PRO A 177 -13.60 -11.78 3.77
CA PRO A 177 -14.05 -13.17 3.86
C PRO A 177 -13.99 -13.71 5.30
N ALA A 178 -15.07 -14.36 5.75
CA ALA A 178 -15.07 -15.05 7.03
C ALA A 178 -14.29 -16.37 6.89
N GLY A 179 -13.08 -16.42 7.46
CA GLY A 179 -12.27 -17.65 7.50
C GLY A 179 -11.12 -17.65 6.50
N GLY A 180 -9.97 -17.25 7.02
CA GLY A 180 -8.63 -17.52 6.50
C GLY A 180 -7.73 -17.65 7.70
#